data_AF-A0A4P8XJR6-F1
#
_entry.id   AF-A0A4P8XJR6-F1
#
_cell.length_a   1.000
_cell.length_b   1.000
_cell.length_c   1.000
_cell.angle_alpha   90.00
_cell.angle_beta   90.00
_cell.angle_gamma   90.00
#
_symmetry.space_group_name_H-M   'P 1'
#
loop_
_entity.id
_entity.type
_entity.pdbx_description
1 polymer ?
#
loop_
_entity_poly.entity_id
_entity_poly.type
_entity_poly.pdbx_seq_one_letter_code
_entity_poly.pdbx_strand_id
1 'polypeptide(L)'
;MKKKNLVYISIGGTLTLIILLFVMIWSPWINTNVAHAKAISSFQRAWENSADSCSLECEECGVVSVKKVPFGQLVTLQSKCGWEGDVISLKKMMFS
;
A
#
# COMPACT_ATOMS: atom_id res chain seq x y z
N MET A 1 -2.60 45.42 23.19
CA MET A 1 -1.83 44.15 23.26
C MET A 1 -2.64 42.87 22.97
N LYS A 2 -3.98 42.84 23.13
CA LYS A 2 -4.81 41.63 22.90
C LYS A 2 -4.81 41.04 21.48
N LYS A 3 -4.67 41.85 20.42
CA LYS A 3 -4.70 41.37 19.02
C LYS A 3 -3.58 40.39 18.67
N LYS A 4 -2.38 40.55 19.27
CA LYS A 4 -1.22 39.70 18.98
C LYS A 4 -1.45 38.26 19.49
N ASN A 5 -2.01 38.10 20.68
CA ASN A 5 -2.30 36.79 21.27
C ASN A 5 -3.41 36.04 20.51
N LEU A 6 -4.42 36.76 20.00
CA LEU A 6 -5.49 36.16 19.20
C LEU A 6 -4.98 35.59 17.87
N VAL A 7 -4.01 36.27 17.24
CA VAL A 7 -3.36 35.83 16.00
C VAL A 7 -2.47 34.61 16.25
N TYR A 8 -1.70 34.56 17.34
CA TYR A 8 -0.89 33.39 17.70
C TYR A 8 -1.72 32.13 17.97
N ILE A 9 -2.89 32.26 18.62
CA ILE A 9 -3.81 31.15 18.87
C ILE A 9 -4.38 30.61 17.55
N SER A 10 -4.75 31.50 16.62
CA SER A 10 -5.24 31.12 15.31
C SER A 10 -4.16 30.46 14.44
N ILE A 11 -2.93 30.97 14.46
CA ILE A 11 -1.81 30.39 13.71
C ILE A 11 -1.45 29.01 14.29
N GLY A 12 -1.40 28.88 15.61
CA GLY A 12 -1.14 27.62 16.30
C GLY A 12 -2.15 26.54 15.94
N GLY A 13 -3.45 26.88 16.00
CA GLY A 13 -4.52 25.95 15.62
C GLY A 13 -4.43 25.49 14.16
N THR A 14 -4.16 26.40 13.23
CA THR A 14 -3.99 26.07 11.81
C THR A 14 -2.76 25.19 11.58
N LEU A 15 -1.64 25.46 12.27
CA LEU A 15 -0.44 24.64 12.17
C LEU A 15 -0.68 23.21 12.64
N THR A 16 -1.37 23.04 13.77
CA THR A 16 -1.72 21.72 14.31
C THR A 16 -2.59 20.93 13.33
N LEU A 17 -3.56 21.60 12.69
CA LEU A 17 -4.46 20.97 11.72
C LEU A 17 -3.70 20.52 10.46
N ILE A 18 -2.76 21.32 9.98
CA ILE A 18 -1.88 20.96 8.84
C ILE A 18 -1.02 19.74 9.20
N ILE A 19 -0.43 19.71 10.39
CA ILE A 19 0.38 18.57 10.84
C ILE A 19 -0.45 17.28 10.91
N LEU A 20 -1.69 17.35 11.42
CA LEU A 20 -2.63 16.23 11.44
C LEU A 20 -2.97 15.71 10.03
N LEU A 21 -3.18 16.61 9.06
CA LEU A 21 -3.39 16.22 7.66
C LEU A 21 -2.15 15.51 7.08
N PHE A 22 -0.94 15.99 7.38
CA PHE A 22 0.29 15.34 6.95
C PHE A 22 0.48 13.94 7.56
N VAL A 23 0.14 13.75 8.83
CA VAL A 23 0.19 12.43 9.46
C VAL A 23 -0.83 11.48 8.84
N MET A 24 -2.01 11.97 8.47
CA MET A 24 -3.01 11.17 7.75
C MET A 24 -2.54 10.76 6.35
N ILE A 25 -1.81 11.62 5.64
CA ILE A 25 -1.25 11.27 4.32
C ILE A 25 -0.28 10.09 4.39
N TRP A 26 0.43 9.91 5.51
CA TRP A 26 1.37 8.81 5.66
C TRP A 26 0.73 7.49 6.10
N SER A 27 -0.60 7.47 6.23
CA SER A 27 -1.41 6.30 6.54
C SER A 27 -0.73 5.34 7.52
N PRO A 28 -0.36 5.79 8.74
CA PRO A 28 0.34 4.96 9.73
C PRO A 28 -0.48 3.72 10.14
N TRP A 29 -1.77 3.69 9.80
CA TRP A 29 -2.66 2.55 10.00
C TRP A 29 -2.40 1.36 9.06
N ILE A 30 -1.69 1.54 7.94
CA ILE A 30 -1.37 0.42 7.03
C ILE A 30 -0.03 -0.20 7.43
N ASN A 31 -0.14 -1.33 8.13
CA ASN A 31 0.98 -2.19 8.44
C ASN A 31 1.36 -3.03 7.21
N THR A 32 2.66 -3.26 7.02
CA THR A 32 3.23 -4.04 5.90
C THR A 32 2.64 -5.45 5.85
N ASN A 33 2.41 -6.07 7.00
CA ASN A 33 1.82 -7.41 7.10
C ASN A 33 0.39 -7.46 6.56
N VAL A 34 -0.39 -6.40 6.78
CA VAL A 34 -1.77 -6.30 6.28
C VAL A 34 -1.76 -6.11 4.77
N ALA A 35 -0.89 -5.23 4.25
CA ALA A 35 -0.76 -5.04 2.80
C ALA A 35 -0.29 -6.32 2.10
N HIS A 36 0.62 -7.07 2.72
CA HIS A 36 1.10 -8.37 2.24
C HIS A 36 -0.03 -9.39 2.12
N ALA A 37 -0.75 -9.63 3.23
CA ALA A 37 -1.88 -10.55 3.25
C ALA A 37 -2.98 -10.15 2.25
N LYS A 38 -3.26 -8.84 2.16
CA LYS A 38 -4.27 -8.30 1.25
C LYS A 38 -3.86 -8.52 -0.21
N ALA A 39 -2.60 -8.26 -0.57
CA ALA A 39 -2.04 -8.49 -1.90
C ALA A 39 -2.16 -9.96 -2.33
N ILE A 40 -1.73 -10.89 -1.47
CA ILE A 40 -1.83 -12.34 -1.73
C ILE A 40 -3.30 -12.75 -1.91
N SER A 41 -4.18 -12.35 -0.99
CA SER A 41 -5.60 -12.71 -1.05
C SER A 41 -6.30 -12.15 -2.30
N SER A 42 -5.94 -10.94 -2.72
CA SER A 42 -6.49 -10.32 -3.94
C SER A 42 -5.95 -10.96 -5.21
N PHE A 43 -4.70 -11.44 -5.18
CA PHE A 43 -4.13 -12.21 -6.29
C PHE A 43 -4.86 -13.55 -6.41
N GLN A 44 -4.97 -14.30 -5.30
CA GLN A 44 -5.68 -15.58 -5.26
C GLN A 44 -7.11 -15.43 -5.77
N ARG A 45 -7.87 -14.43 -5.29
CA ARG A 45 -9.24 -14.16 -5.80
C ARG A 45 -9.30 -13.83 -7.29
N ALA A 46 -8.34 -13.05 -7.78
CA ALA A 46 -8.31 -12.67 -9.19
C ALA A 46 -7.96 -13.86 -10.11
N TRP A 47 -7.23 -14.85 -9.60
CA TRP A 47 -6.81 -16.04 -10.35
C TRP A 47 -7.60 -17.30 -10.06
N GLU A 48 -8.45 -17.32 -9.04
CA GLU A 48 -9.35 -18.44 -8.69
C GLU A 48 -10.31 -18.78 -9.84
N ASN A 49 -10.65 -17.80 -10.68
CA ASN A 49 -11.55 -17.96 -11.83
C ASN A 49 -10.86 -17.79 -13.19
N SER A 50 -9.53 -17.69 -13.21
CA SER A 50 -8.76 -17.54 -14.46
C SER A 50 -8.53 -18.90 -15.12
N ALA A 51 -8.73 -18.98 -16.43
CA ALA A 51 -8.41 -20.18 -17.22
C ALA A 51 -6.90 -20.49 -17.25
N ASP A 52 -6.07 -19.45 -17.13
CA ASP A 52 -4.62 -19.58 -16.98
C ASP A 52 -4.26 -19.81 -15.51
N SER A 53 -3.76 -21.01 -15.21
CA SER A 53 -3.27 -21.33 -13.86
C SER A 53 -2.00 -20.54 -13.57
N CYS A 54 -2.10 -19.51 -12.72
CA CYS A 54 -0.94 -18.86 -12.13
C CYS A 54 -0.88 -19.16 -10.64
N SER A 55 0.31 -19.51 -10.16
CA SER A 55 0.57 -19.76 -8.74
C SER A 55 1.62 -18.81 -8.19
N LEU A 56 1.51 -18.54 -6.89
CA LEU A 56 2.53 -17.89 -6.09
C LEU A 56 3.48 -18.92 -5.44
N GLU A 57 3.25 -20.22 -5.64
CA GLU A 57 4.10 -21.31 -5.14
C GLU A 57 5.30 -21.53 -6.08
N CYS A 58 6.28 -20.63 -6.01
CA CYS A 58 7.59 -20.86 -6.61
C CYS A 58 8.68 -20.28 -5.69
N GLU A 59 9.92 -20.76 -5.81
CA GLU A 59 11.03 -20.41 -4.91
C GLU A 59 11.29 -18.90 -4.83
N GLU A 60 11.02 -18.18 -5.93
CA GLU A 60 11.15 -16.71 -6.03
C GLU A 60 9.80 -15.98 -6.19
N CYS A 61 8.67 -16.66 -6.00
CA CYS A 61 7.33 -16.07 -6.12
C CYS A 61 6.83 -15.53 -4.77
N GLY A 62 5.92 -14.57 -4.83
CA GLY A 62 5.36 -13.91 -3.66
C GLY A 62 5.56 -12.40 -3.69
N VAL A 63 5.63 -11.76 -2.53
CA VAL A 63 5.84 -10.31 -2.47
C VAL A 63 7.33 -10.00 -2.54
N VAL A 64 7.73 -9.36 -3.63
CA VAL A 64 9.12 -8.96 -3.87
C VAL A 64 9.43 -7.56 -3.36
N SER A 65 8.41 -6.71 -3.18
CA SER A 65 8.63 -5.35 -2.69
C SER A 65 7.38 -4.75 -2.07
N VAL A 66 7.56 -3.98 -1.00
CA VAL A 66 6.53 -3.15 -0.38
C VAL A 66 7.08 -1.73 -0.24
N LYS A 67 6.46 -0.77 -0.93
CA LYS A 67 6.84 0.64 -0.88
C LYS A 67 5.72 1.46 -0.25
N LYS A 68 6.00 2.20 0.82
CA LYS A 68 5.06 3.20 1.36
C LYS A 68 4.88 4.33 0.35
N VAL A 69 3.63 4.69 0.09
CA VAL A 69 3.23 5.79 -0.79
C VAL A 69 2.28 6.73 -0.03
N PRO A 70 2.11 7.98 -0.46
CA PRO A 70 1.06 8.83 0.07
C PRO A 70 -0.28 8.09 -0.02
N PHE A 71 -1.03 8.04 1.07
CA PHE A 71 -2.28 7.31 1.18
C PHE A 71 -2.13 5.79 0.94
N GLY A 72 -1.02 5.17 1.32
CA GLY A 72 -1.00 3.71 1.25
C GLY A 72 0.33 2.97 1.16
N GLN A 73 0.23 1.75 0.65
CA GLN A 73 1.36 0.89 0.33
C GLN A 73 1.20 0.31 -1.07
N LEU A 74 2.29 0.34 -1.83
CA LEU A 74 2.45 -0.30 -3.12
C LEU A 74 3.15 -1.63 -2.91
N VAL A 75 2.43 -2.72 -3.16
CA VAL A 75 2.94 -4.09 -3.06
C VAL A 75 3.19 -4.61 -4.46
N THR A 76 4.39 -5.14 -4.69
CA THR A 76 4.77 -5.80 -5.93
C THR A 76 4.79 -7.30 -5.69
N LEU A 77 3.97 -8.02 -6.44
CA LEU A 77 3.90 -9.48 -6.44
C LEU A 77 4.62 -10.05 -7.67
N GLN A 78 5.32 -11.15 -7.47
CA GLN A 78 5.86 -12.01 -8.51
C GLN A 78 5.09 -13.33 -8.51
N SER A 79 4.55 -13.70 -9.66
CA SER A 79 3.84 -14.96 -9.87
C SER A 79 4.36 -15.69 -11.09
N LYS A 80 4.17 -17.00 -11.12
CA LYS A 80 4.50 -17.87 -12.25
C LYS A 80 3.21 -18.30 -12.94
N CYS A 81 3.17 -18.18 -14.26
CA CYS A 81 1.98 -18.39 -15.08
C CYS A 81 2.31 -19.32 -16.25
N GLY A 82 1.40 -20.25 -16.57
CA GLY A 82 1.56 -21.16 -17.71
C GLY A 82 2.44 -22.39 -17.44
N TRP A 83 2.41 -23.34 -18.39
CA TRP A 83 3.08 -24.65 -18.26
C TRP A 83 4.60 -24.60 -18.46
N GLU A 84 5.11 -23.64 -19.23
CA GLU A 84 6.55 -23.52 -19.54
C GLU A 84 7.31 -22.67 -18.51
N GLY A 85 6.60 -22.05 -17.57
CA GLY A 85 7.23 -21.35 -16.46
C GLY A 85 7.91 -20.03 -16.80
N ASP A 86 7.41 -19.30 -17.80
CA ASP A 86 7.76 -17.89 -18.00
C ASP A 86 7.34 -17.08 -16.77
N VAL A 87 8.33 -16.70 -15.96
CA VAL A 87 8.13 -16.01 -14.68
C VAL A 87 8.10 -14.51 -14.92
N ILE A 88 7.35 -13.82 -14.06
CA ILE A 88 7.40 -12.39 -13.73
C ILE A 88 6.25 -11.57 -14.32
N SER A 89 5.01 -11.89 -13.91
CA SER A 89 3.94 -10.88 -13.95
C SER A 89 4.03 -10.01 -12.70
N LEU A 90 4.59 -8.79 -12.83
CA LEU A 90 4.70 -7.85 -11.72
C LEU A 90 3.38 -7.10 -11.53
N LYS A 91 2.58 -7.52 -10.55
CA LYS A 91 1.36 -6.79 -10.21
C LYS A 91 1.63 -5.79 -9.09
N LYS A 92 1.47 -4.51 -9.42
CA LYS A 92 1.49 -3.41 -8.44
C LYS A 92 0.08 -3.23 -7.89
N MET A 93 -0.08 -3.38 -6.58
CA MET A 93 -1.35 -3.14 -5.90
C MET A 93 -1.16 -2.03 -4.89
N MET A 94 -2.01 -1.00 -4.98
CA MET A 94 -2.00 0.13 -4.08
C MET A 94 -3.10 -0.04 -3.05
N PHE A 95 -2.73 -0.08 -1.77
CA PHE A 95 -3.66 -0.20 -0.64
C PHE A 95 -3.68 1.11 0.12
N SER A 96 -4.80 1.82 0.06
CA SER A 96 -5.11 3.04 0.83
C SER A 96 -6.06 2.76 1.99
#